data_AF-A0A8S4QWT4-F1
#
_entry.id   AF-A0A8S4QWT4-F1
#
_cell.length_a   1.000
_cell.length_b   1.000
_cell.length_c   1.000
_cell.angle_alpha   90.00
_cell.angle_beta   90.00
_cell.angle_gamma   90.00
#
_symmetry.space_group_name_H-M   'P 1'
#
loop_
_entity.id
_entity.type
_entity.pdbx_description
1 polymer ?
#
loop_
_entity_poly.entity_id
_entity_poly.type
_entity_poly.pdbx_seq_one_letter_code
_entity_poly.pdbx_strand_id
1 'polypeptide(L)'
;DILLSLAKAVANTTAALVLKAKNVASQCRDEQPLQNNIIAAATHCALATSQLVACAKVVAPTLHNPACREQLTSAARQVAQAVEKLVAACHQAPESAGPGVEQLTIAAQRVSEELERLLAHCDLDRRVQPTVMEQSVESVMCASERVTDAADAPEMVRRARLLGQATARLIADIKTEAEKQPSESQRKLLAAAKLLADATARMVEAARLCASQPQDRDKQEALRRAAEELRFITVDYAQGQDIVGTQLARLSESARQAASSATQLITSAQNATQYNTNKYSQETLLSECEVLNEQIPRMAQAARTAQARPADPAANLDLITASETFLQPSGHVVQAARGVLPTVNDVTAAKQLADTTHQFTTSCADLRSAVSRARVSCKGVELDAAAEIIKSLQAELDEVEQAARDLELRPLPGQT
;
A
#
# COMPACT_ATOMS: atom_id res chain seq x y z
N ASP A 1 8.78 -9.52 16.52
CA ASP A 1 9.45 -10.84 16.67
C ASP A 1 8.75 -12.05 16.04
N ILE A 2 7.56 -11.91 15.43
CA ILE A 2 6.82 -13.03 14.82
C ILE A 2 7.45 -13.52 13.51
N LEU A 3 7.91 -12.62 12.63
CA LEU A 3 8.62 -13.01 11.40
C LEU A 3 9.86 -13.87 11.71
N LEU A 4 10.64 -13.45 12.70
CA LEU A 4 11.87 -14.11 13.10
C LEU A 4 11.61 -15.50 13.72
N SER A 5 10.49 -15.67 14.42
CA SER A 5 10.07 -17.00 14.89
C SER A 5 9.64 -17.91 13.74
N LEU A 6 8.92 -17.40 12.74
CA LEU A 6 8.51 -18.18 11.56
C LEU A 6 9.73 -18.60 10.72
N ALA A 7 10.68 -17.68 10.50
CA ALA A 7 11.92 -18.02 9.79
C ALA A 7 12.76 -19.08 10.52
N LYS A 8 12.80 -19.04 11.85
CA LYS A 8 13.43 -20.09 12.67
C LYS A 8 12.67 -21.42 12.58
N ALA A 9 11.34 -21.40 12.54
CA ALA A 9 10.53 -22.61 12.36
C ALA A 9 10.87 -23.29 11.03
N VAL A 10 10.89 -22.53 9.92
CA VAL A 10 11.34 -23.02 8.60
C VAL A 10 12.74 -23.61 8.67
N ALA A 11 13.69 -22.94 9.35
CA ALA A 11 15.05 -23.46 9.52
C ALA A 11 15.11 -24.79 10.26
N ASN A 12 14.34 -24.94 11.33
CA ASN A 12 14.29 -26.17 12.11
C ASN A 12 13.66 -27.32 11.32
N THR A 13 12.57 -27.08 10.60
CA THR A 13 11.93 -28.10 9.75
C THR A 13 12.84 -28.50 8.59
N THR A 14 13.55 -27.55 7.98
CA THR A 14 14.50 -27.85 6.90
C THR A 14 15.72 -28.60 7.41
N ALA A 15 16.23 -28.30 8.60
CA ALA A 15 17.32 -29.06 9.20
C ALA A 15 16.93 -30.54 9.41
N ALA A 16 15.70 -30.79 9.87
CA ALA A 16 15.17 -32.15 10.01
C ALA A 16 15.03 -32.86 8.64
N LEU A 17 14.57 -32.14 7.61
CA LEU A 17 14.50 -32.64 6.23
C LEU A 17 15.89 -33.03 5.69
N VAL A 18 16.90 -32.17 5.86
CA VAL A 18 18.28 -32.40 5.41
C VAL A 18 18.89 -33.62 6.10
N LEU A 19 18.62 -33.83 7.38
CA LEU A 19 19.06 -35.04 8.10
C LEU A 19 18.42 -36.30 7.50
N LYS A 20 17.12 -36.27 7.19
CA LYS A 20 16.44 -37.39 6.52
C LYS A 20 17.01 -37.65 5.12
N ALA A 21 17.32 -36.60 4.36
CA ALA A 21 17.93 -36.73 3.04
C ALA A 21 19.32 -37.38 3.10
N LYS A 22 20.14 -37.03 4.09
CA LYS A 22 21.43 -37.68 4.33
C LYS A 22 21.28 -39.16 4.69
N ASN A 23 20.22 -39.53 5.43
CA ASN A 23 19.94 -40.92 5.72
C ASN A 23 19.59 -41.71 4.44
N VAL A 24 18.74 -41.16 3.58
CA VAL A 24 18.43 -41.74 2.25
C VAL A 24 19.68 -41.86 1.39
N ALA A 25 20.52 -40.82 1.35
CA ALA A 25 21.79 -40.83 0.62
C ALA A 25 22.75 -41.93 1.13
N SER A 26 22.75 -42.21 2.43
CA SER A 26 23.63 -43.25 3.02
C SER A 26 23.21 -44.69 2.66
N GLN A 27 21.97 -44.87 2.20
CA GLN A 27 21.42 -46.13 1.68
C GLN A 27 21.69 -46.31 0.18
N CYS A 28 22.06 -45.25 -0.55
CA CYS A 28 22.37 -45.26 -1.98
C CYS A 28 23.86 -45.57 -2.25
N ARG A 29 24.45 -46.58 -1.58
CA ARG A 29 25.91 -46.84 -1.66
C ARG A 29 26.35 -47.39 -3.02
N ASP A 30 25.44 -48.04 -3.74
CA ASP A 30 25.75 -48.68 -5.03
C ASP A 30 25.75 -47.68 -6.19
N GLU A 31 25.16 -46.48 -6.01
CA GLU A 31 25.08 -45.41 -7.01
C GLU A 31 25.69 -44.11 -6.48
N GLN A 32 27.02 -44.05 -6.49
CA GLN A 32 27.80 -42.86 -6.12
C GLN A 32 27.31 -41.54 -6.77
N PRO A 33 26.95 -41.47 -8.08
CA PRO A 33 26.44 -40.23 -8.66
C PRO A 33 25.11 -39.77 -8.06
N LEU A 34 24.21 -40.69 -7.73
CA LEU A 34 22.92 -40.39 -7.11
C LEU A 34 23.10 -39.91 -5.66
N GLN A 35 23.95 -40.59 -4.89
CA GLN A 35 24.31 -40.16 -3.53
C GLN A 35 24.87 -38.73 -3.51
N ASN A 36 25.79 -38.41 -4.42
CA ASN A 36 26.37 -37.08 -4.52
C ASN A 36 25.32 -36.02 -4.91
N ASN A 37 24.38 -36.36 -5.79
CA ASN A 37 23.28 -35.48 -6.18
C ASN A 37 22.36 -35.14 -4.99
N ILE A 38 21.96 -36.15 -4.19
CA ILE A 38 21.12 -35.95 -3.00
C ILE A 38 21.84 -35.07 -1.97
N ILE A 39 23.14 -35.29 -1.73
CA ILE A 39 23.93 -34.48 -0.78
C ILE A 39 24.07 -33.04 -1.27
N ALA A 40 24.29 -32.83 -2.57
CA ALA A 40 24.36 -31.49 -3.16
C ALA A 40 23.02 -30.75 -3.03
N ALA A 41 21.91 -31.41 -3.34
CA ALA A 41 20.56 -30.86 -3.18
C ALA A 41 20.26 -30.51 -1.71
N ALA A 42 20.64 -31.39 -0.76
CA ALA A 42 20.45 -31.16 0.66
C ALA A 42 21.28 -29.96 1.18
N THR A 43 22.52 -29.82 0.69
CA THR A 43 23.40 -28.70 1.02
C THR A 43 22.86 -27.39 0.47
N HIS A 44 22.36 -27.39 -0.78
CA HIS A 44 21.71 -26.24 -1.37
C HIS A 44 20.45 -25.81 -0.60
N CYS A 45 19.63 -26.78 -0.16
CA CYS A 45 18.45 -26.52 0.67
C CYS A 45 18.82 -25.88 2.02
N ALA A 46 19.87 -26.36 2.68
CA ALA A 46 20.38 -25.77 3.92
C ALA A 46 20.92 -24.34 3.71
N LEU A 47 21.63 -24.09 2.61
CA LEU A 47 22.17 -22.77 2.27
C LEU A 47 21.05 -21.76 1.99
N ALA A 48 20.10 -22.12 1.13
CA ALA A 48 18.95 -21.27 0.80
C ALA A 48 18.15 -20.92 2.07
N THR A 49 17.99 -21.88 2.98
CA THR A 49 17.30 -21.65 4.26
C THR A 49 18.08 -20.72 5.19
N SER A 50 19.40 -20.84 5.22
CA SER A 50 20.26 -19.93 5.99
C SER A 50 20.19 -18.50 5.45
N GLN A 51 20.17 -18.35 4.13
CA GLN A 51 19.96 -17.06 3.45
C GLN A 51 18.59 -16.48 3.76
N LEU A 52 17.52 -17.28 3.77
CA LEU A 52 16.19 -16.85 4.19
C LEU A 52 16.19 -16.30 5.61
N VAL A 53 16.81 -17.00 6.58
CA VAL A 53 16.88 -16.53 7.98
C VAL A 53 17.70 -15.25 8.10
N ALA A 54 18.81 -15.13 7.37
CA ALA A 54 19.61 -13.91 7.34
C ALA A 54 18.82 -12.74 6.75
N CYS A 55 18.13 -12.97 5.63
CA CYS A 55 17.22 -11.99 5.01
C CYS A 55 16.14 -11.57 6.00
N ALA A 56 15.43 -12.52 6.63
CA ALA A 56 14.40 -12.26 7.63
C ALA A 56 14.89 -11.40 8.80
N LYS A 57 16.12 -11.59 9.27
CA LYS A 57 16.73 -10.77 10.32
C LYS A 57 16.94 -9.31 9.89
N VAL A 58 17.40 -9.11 8.65
CA VAL A 58 17.70 -7.77 8.10
C VAL A 58 16.41 -7.03 7.76
N VAL A 59 15.40 -7.74 7.24
CA VAL A 59 14.14 -7.13 6.80
C VAL A 59 13.08 -7.05 7.90
N ALA A 60 13.24 -7.75 9.03
CA ALA A 60 12.31 -7.67 10.17
C ALA A 60 11.98 -6.23 10.59
N PRO A 61 12.94 -5.30 10.75
CA PRO A 61 12.64 -3.91 11.11
C PRO A 61 12.05 -3.08 9.95
N THR A 62 12.15 -3.54 8.70
CA THR A 62 11.76 -2.81 7.48
C THR A 62 10.73 -3.56 6.66
N LEU A 63 9.98 -4.48 7.27
CA LEU A 63 8.96 -5.33 6.63
C LEU A 63 7.86 -4.52 5.93
N HIS A 64 7.63 -3.28 6.37
CA HIS A 64 6.70 -2.35 5.73
C HIS A 64 7.16 -1.95 4.32
N ASN A 65 8.46 -2.02 4.01
CA ASN A 65 8.99 -1.72 2.68
C ASN A 65 8.72 -2.87 1.69
N PRO A 66 8.02 -2.61 0.56
CA PRO A 66 7.69 -3.65 -0.41
C PRO A 66 8.91 -4.30 -1.05
N ALA A 67 10.01 -3.58 -1.25
CA ALA A 67 11.24 -4.17 -1.79
C ALA A 67 11.83 -5.22 -0.84
N CYS A 68 11.78 -4.97 0.47
CA CYS A 68 12.22 -5.93 1.49
C CYS A 68 11.29 -7.15 1.54
N ARG A 69 9.97 -6.97 1.33
CA ARG A 69 9.00 -8.06 1.23
C ARG A 69 9.21 -8.92 0.00
N GLU A 70 9.49 -8.31 -1.16
CA GLU A 70 9.80 -9.04 -2.39
C GLU A 70 11.09 -9.86 -2.23
N GLN A 71 12.13 -9.30 -1.61
CA GLN A 71 13.37 -10.04 -1.32
C GLN A 71 13.11 -11.24 -0.42
N LEU A 72 12.34 -11.07 0.65
CA LEU A 72 11.98 -12.15 1.56
C LEU A 72 11.12 -13.24 0.88
N THR A 73 10.18 -12.83 0.04
CA THR A 73 9.34 -13.73 -0.77
C THR A 73 10.17 -14.51 -1.78
N SER A 74 11.14 -13.84 -2.43
CA SER A 74 12.09 -14.48 -3.35
C SER A 74 12.95 -15.52 -2.63
N ALA A 75 13.49 -15.19 -1.46
CA ALA A 75 14.25 -16.12 -0.63
C ALA A 75 13.40 -17.34 -0.21
N ALA A 76 12.14 -17.12 0.18
CA ALA A 76 11.23 -18.20 0.54
C ALA A 76 10.93 -19.13 -0.66
N ARG A 77 10.73 -18.56 -1.86
CA ARG A 77 10.57 -19.34 -3.10
C ARG A 77 11.83 -20.14 -3.45
N GLN A 78 13.02 -19.60 -3.22
CA GLN A 78 14.27 -20.35 -3.42
C GLN A 78 14.37 -21.56 -2.49
N VAL A 79 13.91 -21.44 -1.24
CA VAL A 79 13.84 -22.59 -0.31
C VAL A 79 12.84 -23.62 -0.82
N ALA A 80 11.64 -23.21 -1.23
CA ALA A 80 10.63 -24.12 -1.78
C ALA A 80 11.17 -24.92 -2.98
N GLN A 81 11.80 -24.24 -3.95
CA GLN A 81 12.43 -24.91 -5.10
C GLN A 81 13.57 -25.85 -4.69
N ALA A 82 14.35 -25.50 -3.67
CA ALA A 82 15.41 -26.37 -3.17
C ALA A 82 14.85 -27.63 -2.49
N VAL A 83 13.73 -27.51 -1.78
CA VAL A 83 13.01 -28.65 -1.18
C VAL A 83 12.45 -29.56 -2.27
N GLU A 84 11.81 -29.02 -3.30
CA GLU A 84 11.29 -29.80 -4.43
C GLU A 84 12.40 -30.57 -5.15
N LYS A 85 13.54 -29.91 -5.43
CA LYS A 85 14.71 -30.57 -6.03
C LYS A 85 15.27 -31.68 -5.16
N LEU A 86 15.30 -31.48 -3.84
CA LEU A 86 15.74 -32.51 -2.89
C LEU A 86 14.81 -33.72 -2.88
N VAL A 87 13.50 -33.49 -2.84
CA VAL A 87 12.48 -34.54 -2.92
C VAL A 87 12.59 -35.30 -4.25
N ALA A 88 12.76 -34.60 -5.37
CA ALA A 88 12.94 -35.23 -6.68
C ALA A 88 14.20 -36.09 -6.76
N ALA A 89 15.32 -35.63 -6.19
CA ALA A 89 16.56 -36.39 -6.12
C ALA A 89 16.41 -37.65 -5.24
N CYS A 90 15.67 -37.56 -4.14
CA CYS A 90 15.43 -38.70 -3.25
C CYS A 90 14.46 -39.74 -3.82
N HIS A 91 13.51 -39.36 -4.69
CA HIS A 91 12.63 -40.32 -5.36
C HIS A 91 13.34 -41.24 -6.37
N GLN A 92 14.55 -40.87 -6.80
CA GLN A 92 15.39 -41.73 -7.66
C GLN A 92 16.15 -42.79 -6.84
N ALA A 93 16.03 -42.78 -5.51
CA ALA A 93 16.65 -43.77 -4.63
C ALA A 93 16.06 -45.18 -4.82
N PRO A 94 16.86 -46.24 -4.61
CA PRO A 94 16.40 -47.62 -4.74
C PRO A 94 15.27 -47.95 -3.75
N GLU A 95 14.48 -48.99 -4.06
CA GLU A 95 13.33 -49.41 -3.24
C GLU A 95 13.68 -49.71 -1.77
N SER A 96 14.94 -50.10 -1.50
CA SER A 96 15.48 -50.30 -0.14
C SER A 96 15.45 -49.03 0.72
N ALA A 97 15.42 -47.84 0.10
CA ALA A 97 15.31 -46.55 0.75
C ALA A 97 13.87 -45.99 0.79
N GLY A 98 12.88 -46.73 0.27
CA GLY A 98 11.47 -46.32 0.17
C GLY A 98 10.88 -45.73 1.46
N PRO A 99 11.03 -46.37 2.63
CA PRO A 99 10.54 -45.82 3.91
C PRO A 99 11.22 -44.49 4.30
N GLY A 100 12.50 -44.32 3.92
CA GLY A 100 13.25 -43.09 4.15
C GLY A 100 12.77 -41.94 3.25
N VAL A 101 12.45 -42.26 1.99
CA VAL A 101 11.89 -41.30 1.02
C VAL A 101 10.49 -40.84 1.46
N GLU A 102 9.64 -41.74 1.94
CA GLU A 102 8.30 -41.38 2.45
C GLU A 102 8.38 -40.40 3.64
N GLN A 103 9.25 -40.70 4.62
CA GLN A 103 9.48 -39.82 5.76
C GLN A 103 10.09 -38.46 5.35
N LEU A 104 10.91 -38.45 4.30
CA LEU A 104 11.47 -37.23 3.73
C LEU A 104 10.38 -36.39 3.07
N THR A 105 9.46 -37.00 2.33
CA THR A 105 8.32 -36.32 1.70
C THR A 105 7.40 -35.70 2.75
N ILE A 106 7.12 -36.38 3.86
CA ILE A 106 6.35 -35.80 4.98
C ILE A 106 7.10 -34.62 5.61
N ALA A 107 8.43 -34.71 5.77
CA ALA A 107 9.22 -33.60 6.29
C ALA A 107 9.24 -32.41 5.31
N ALA A 108 9.25 -32.66 4.01
CA ALA A 108 9.19 -31.62 2.99
C ALA A 108 7.84 -30.89 3.02
N GLN A 109 6.73 -31.61 3.19
CA GLN A 109 5.40 -31.01 3.37
C GLN A 109 5.37 -30.04 4.57
N ARG A 110 5.97 -30.43 5.71
CA ARG A 110 6.06 -29.55 6.88
C ARG A 110 6.88 -28.28 6.61
N VAL A 111 7.94 -28.37 5.80
CA VAL A 111 8.70 -27.19 5.38
C VAL A 111 7.83 -26.28 4.51
N SER A 112 7.04 -26.85 3.59
CA SER A 112 6.11 -26.09 2.76
C SER A 112 5.03 -25.39 3.61
N GLU A 113 4.45 -26.08 4.60
CA GLU A 113 3.46 -25.48 5.53
C GLU A 113 4.05 -24.28 6.30
N GLU A 114 5.27 -24.41 6.83
CA GLU A 114 5.92 -23.30 7.54
C GLU A 114 6.34 -22.15 6.59
N LEU A 115 6.73 -22.47 5.36
CA LEU A 115 6.97 -21.46 4.31
C LEU A 115 5.69 -20.72 3.96
N GLU A 116 4.56 -21.42 3.82
CA GLU A 116 3.25 -20.81 3.58
C GLU A 116 2.83 -19.90 4.73
N ARG A 117 3.06 -20.30 5.99
CA ARG A 117 2.81 -19.45 7.16
C ARG A 117 3.68 -18.19 7.15
N LEU A 118 4.95 -18.31 6.77
CA LEU A 118 5.85 -17.17 6.63
C LEU A 118 5.40 -16.24 5.51
N LEU A 119 5.04 -16.78 4.35
CA LEU A 119 4.54 -16.02 3.20
C LEU A 119 3.20 -15.35 3.51
N ALA A 120 2.28 -16.03 4.19
CA ALA A 120 1.02 -15.46 4.64
C ALA A 120 1.24 -14.30 5.62
N HIS A 121 2.23 -14.39 6.50
CA HIS A 121 2.63 -13.27 7.36
C HIS A 121 3.18 -12.09 6.54
N CYS A 122 3.94 -12.37 5.48
CA CYS A 122 4.40 -11.35 4.55
C CYS A 122 3.26 -10.73 3.72
N ASP A 123 2.16 -11.45 3.50
CA ASP A 123 0.95 -11.00 2.81
C ASP A 123 -0.05 -10.28 3.73
N LEU A 124 -0.04 -10.50 5.05
CA LEU A 124 -0.87 -9.76 6.00
C LEU A 124 -0.53 -8.26 6.03
N ASP A 125 0.71 -7.89 5.68
CA ASP A 125 1.12 -6.50 5.44
C ASP A 125 0.73 -5.98 4.04
N ARG A 126 0.01 -6.75 3.22
CA ARG A 126 -0.52 -6.33 1.89
C ARG A 126 -1.76 -5.45 2.00
N ARG A 127 -1.97 -4.80 3.16
CA ARG A 127 -2.92 -3.69 3.39
C ARG A 127 -2.74 -2.51 2.41
N VAL A 128 -1.75 -2.56 1.54
CA VAL A 128 -1.50 -1.58 0.48
C VAL A 128 -2.58 -1.62 -0.62
N GLN A 129 -3.23 -2.76 -0.91
CA GLN A 129 -4.25 -2.84 -1.97
C GLN A 129 -5.67 -2.57 -1.44
N PRO A 130 -6.43 -1.62 -2.04
CA PRO A 130 -7.79 -1.32 -1.61
C PRO A 130 -8.66 -2.57 -1.72
N THR A 131 -9.40 -2.87 -0.66
CA THR A 131 -10.36 -3.98 -0.65
C THR A 131 -11.48 -3.67 -1.63
N VAL A 132 -12.17 -4.71 -2.11
CA VAL A 132 -13.34 -4.56 -2.99
C VAL A 132 -14.38 -3.63 -2.36
N MET A 133 -14.55 -3.71 -1.03
CA MET A 133 -15.47 -2.84 -0.29
C MET A 133 -15.04 -1.36 -0.36
N GLU A 134 -13.76 -1.07 -0.17
CA GLU A 134 -13.24 0.30 -0.22
C GLU A 134 -13.36 0.90 -1.61
N GLN A 135 -13.12 0.11 -2.66
CA GLN A 135 -13.31 0.54 -4.05
C GLN A 135 -14.78 0.84 -4.35
N SER A 136 -15.71 0.03 -3.85
CA SER A 136 -17.15 0.24 -4.03
C SER A 136 -17.63 1.49 -3.28
N VAL A 137 -17.13 1.73 -2.06
CA VAL A 137 -17.39 2.96 -1.30
C VAL A 137 -16.84 4.19 -2.03
N GLU A 138 -15.59 4.16 -2.48
CA GLU A 138 -14.96 5.24 -3.25
C GLU A 138 -15.73 5.55 -4.53
N SER A 139 -16.18 4.52 -5.24
CA SER A 139 -16.94 4.67 -6.49
C SER A 139 -18.25 5.44 -6.27
N VAL A 140 -18.99 5.10 -5.20
CA VAL A 140 -20.23 5.79 -4.82
C VAL A 140 -19.95 7.24 -4.43
N MET A 141 -18.92 7.47 -3.60
CA MET A 141 -18.53 8.82 -3.18
C MET A 141 -18.16 9.70 -4.38
N CYS A 142 -17.28 9.23 -5.26
CA CYS A 142 -16.89 9.93 -6.49
C CYS A 142 -18.09 10.19 -7.43
N ALA A 143 -18.96 9.20 -7.60
CA ALA A 143 -20.13 9.34 -8.47
C ALA A 143 -21.14 10.36 -7.90
N SER A 144 -21.29 10.44 -6.58
CA SER A 144 -22.13 11.44 -5.91
C SER A 144 -21.66 12.87 -6.13
N GLU A 145 -20.36 13.12 -6.01
CA GLU A 145 -19.78 14.45 -6.28
C GLU A 145 -19.97 14.86 -7.73
N ARG A 146 -19.83 13.92 -8.66
CA ARG A 146 -20.09 14.22 -10.08
C ARG A 146 -21.54 14.66 -10.30
N VAL A 147 -22.51 14.07 -9.60
CA VAL A 147 -23.92 14.48 -9.73
C VAL A 147 -24.13 15.90 -9.18
N THR A 148 -23.50 16.25 -8.06
CA THR A 148 -23.61 17.61 -7.49
C THR A 148 -22.96 18.66 -8.38
N ASP A 149 -21.83 18.33 -8.99
CA ASP A 149 -21.02 19.24 -9.84
C ASP A 149 -21.54 19.36 -11.29
N ALA A 150 -22.62 18.66 -11.63
CA ALA A 150 -23.17 18.70 -12.98
C ALA A 150 -23.85 20.05 -13.28
N ALA A 151 -23.48 20.62 -14.44
CA ALA A 151 -23.90 21.94 -14.87
C ALA A 151 -25.35 21.97 -15.40
N ASP A 152 -25.80 20.88 -16.02
CA ASP A 152 -27.11 20.79 -16.67
C ASP A 152 -27.85 19.48 -16.32
N ALA A 153 -29.19 19.54 -16.38
CA ALA A 153 -30.06 18.42 -16.02
C ALA A 153 -29.79 17.11 -16.81
N PRO A 154 -29.53 17.12 -18.13
CA PRO A 154 -29.18 15.89 -18.86
C PRO A 154 -27.92 15.19 -18.31
N GLU A 155 -26.87 15.95 -18.01
CA GLU A 155 -25.65 15.42 -17.43
C GLU A 155 -25.87 14.95 -15.99
N MET A 156 -26.66 15.69 -15.18
CA MET A 156 -27.05 15.25 -13.84
C MET A 156 -27.72 13.88 -13.86
N VAL A 157 -28.69 13.67 -14.77
CA VAL A 157 -29.41 12.41 -14.91
C VAL A 157 -28.47 11.29 -15.37
N ARG A 158 -27.57 11.57 -16.31
CA ARG A 158 -26.55 10.60 -16.76
C ARG A 158 -25.65 10.18 -15.61
N ARG A 159 -25.15 11.14 -14.82
CA ARG A 159 -24.28 10.88 -13.65
C ARG A 159 -25.04 10.17 -12.53
N ALA A 160 -26.31 10.47 -12.33
CA ALA A 160 -27.16 9.80 -11.34
C ALA A 160 -27.38 8.31 -11.69
N ARG A 161 -27.42 7.96 -12.98
CA ARG A 161 -27.43 6.55 -13.41
C ARG A 161 -26.13 5.83 -13.03
N LEU A 162 -24.98 6.48 -13.22
CA LEU A 162 -23.68 5.91 -12.82
C LEU A 162 -23.58 5.75 -11.31
N LEU A 163 -24.07 6.75 -10.55
CA LEU A 163 -24.17 6.65 -9.09
C LEU A 163 -25.06 5.47 -8.67
N GLY A 164 -26.23 5.31 -9.27
CA GLY A 164 -27.12 4.18 -8.97
C GLY A 164 -26.47 2.81 -9.25
N GLN A 165 -25.66 2.70 -10.31
CA GLN A 165 -24.89 1.49 -10.60
C GLN A 165 -23.80 1.23 -9.56
N ALA A 166 -23.05 2.27 -9.16
CA ALA A 166 -22.04 2.18 -8.12
C ALA A 166 -22.66 1.77 -6.78
N THR A 167 -23.80 2.36 -6.40
CA THR A 167 -24.49 2.02 -5.15
C THR A 167 -25.07 0.61 -5.18
N ALA A 168 -25.62 0.16 -6.31
CA ALA A 168 -26.07 -1.22 -6.47
C ALA A 168 -24.92 -2.23 -6.29
N ARG A 169 -23.73 -1.89 -6.80
CA ARG A 169 -22.53 -2.72 -6.61
C ARG A 169 -22.12 -2.76 -5.14
N LEU A 170 -22.06 -1.61 -4.46
CA LEU A 170 -21.75 -1.53 -3.03
C LEU A 170 -22.73 -2.36 -2.20
N ILE A 171 -24.04 -2.28 -2.48
CA ILE A 171 -25.08 -3.08 -1.81
C ILE A 171 -24.82 -4.59 -1.98
N ALA A 172 -24.42 -5.03 -3.18
CA ALA A 172 -24.10 -6.43 -3.44
C ALA A 172 -22.85 -6.89 -2.66
N ASP A 173 -21.82 -6.05 -2.60
CA ASP A 173 -20.61 -6.35 -1.83
C ASP A 173 -20.90 -6.40 -0.32
N ILE A 174 -21.73 -5.48 0.21
CA ILE A 174 -22.18 -5.50 1.61
C ILE A 174 -22.94 -6.78 1.95
N LYS A 175 -23.85 -7.23 1.06
CA LYS A 175 -24.59 -8.48 1.26
C LYS A 175 -23.67 -9.70 1.27
N THR A 176 -22.71 -9.74 0.34
CA THR A 176 -21.71 -10.81 0.27
C THR A 176 -20.83 -10.86 1.52
N GLU A 177 -20.49 -9.69 2.08
CA GLU A 177 -19.74 -9.62 3.34
C GLU A 177 -20.61 -10.01 4.53
N ALA A 178 -21.87 -9.60 4.56
CA ALA A 178 -22.81 -9.97 5.62
C ALA A 178 -23.04 -11.48 5.75
N GLU A 179 -22.91 -12.24 4.65
CA GLU A 179 -23.00 -13.72 4.67
C GLU A 179 -21.83 -14.38 5.42
N LYS A 180 -20.68 -13.71 5.51
CA LYS A 180 -19.48 -14.24 6.18
C LYS A 180 -19.38 -13.88 7.66
N GLN A 181 -20.26 -12.99 8.12
CA GLN A 181 -20.18 -12.37 9.44
C GLN A 181 -21.17 -13.01 10.43
N PRO A 182 -20.90 -12.93 11.75
CA PRO A 182 -21.81 -13.44 12.77
C PRO A 182 -23.12 -12.64 12.83
N SER A 183 -24.17 -13.22 13.42
CA SER A 183 -25.56 -12.73 13.36
C SER A 183 -25.77 -11.25 13.74
N GLU A 184 -24.99 -10.70 14.68
CA GLU A 184 -25.10 -9.29 15.06
C GLU A 184 -24.50 -8.34 14.01
N SER A 185 -23.26 -8.61 13.57
CA SER A 185 -22.58 -7.85 12.51
C SER A 185 -23.30 -7.97 11.17
N GLN A 186 -23.81 -9.15 10.86
CA GLN A 186 -24.65 -9.40 9.68
C GLN A 186 -25.90 -8.52 9.69
N ARG A 187 -26.62 -8.40 10.82
CA ARG A 187 -27.80 -7.52 10.92
C ARG A 187 -27.44 -6.05 10.68
N LYS A 188 -26.32 -5.57 11.21
CA LYS A 188 -25.84 -4.19 11.00
C LYS A 188 -25.53 -3.92 9.52
N LEU A 189 -24.80 -4.83 8.86
CA LEU A 189 -24.48 -4.72 7.43
C LEU A 189 -25.74 -4.74 6.54
N LEU A 190 -26.69 -5.62 6.84
CA LEU A 190 -27.95 -5.69 6.09
C LEU A 190 -28.82 -4.43 6.31
N ALA A 191 -28.79 -3.83 7.50
CA ALA A 191 -29.44 -2.55 7.74
C ALA A 191 -28.82 -1.41 6.91
N ALA A 192 -27.49 -1.34 6.84
CA ALA A 192 -26.78 -0.37 6.00
C ALA A 192 -27.10 -0.58 4.50
N ALA A 193 -27.10 -1.82 4.02
CA ALA A 193 -27.48 -2.16 2.65
C ALA A 193 -28.92 -1.72 2.33
N LYS A 194 -29.84 -1.82 3.30
CA LYS A 194 -31.23 -1.36 3.15
C LYS A 194 -31.31 0.16 3.06
N LEU A 195 -30.60 0.89 3.94
CA LEU A 195 -30.55 2.35 3.89
C LEU A 195 -30.02 2.85 2.54
N LEU A 196 -28.94 2.25 2.03
CA LEU A 196 -28.40 2.56 0.71
C LEU A 196 -29.41 2.26 -0.40
N ALA A 197 -30.14 1.15 -0.34
CA ALA A 197 -31.15 0.80 -1.33
C ALA A 197 -32.31 1.80 -1.35
N ASP A 198 -32.83 2.17 -0.18
CA ASP A 198 -33.94 3.12 -0.04
C ASP A 198 -33.55 4.52 -0.55
N ALA A 199 -32.34 4.97 -0.24
CA ALA A 199 -31.80 6.24 -0.76
C ALA A 199 -31.53 6.18 -2.27
N THR A 200 -31.05 5.04 -2.79
CA THR A 200 -30.85 4.84 -4.24
C THR A 200 -32.18 4.95 -4.98
N ALA A 201 -33.25 4.37 -4.44
CA ALA A 201 -34.58 4.46 -5.04
C ALA A 201 -35.08 5.91 -5.09
N ARG A 202 -34.94 6.67 -3.98
CA ARG A 202 -35.29 8.10 -3.94
C ARG A 202 -34.51 8.91 -4.98
N MET A 203 -33.21 8.68 -5.10
CA MET A 203 -32.38 9.36 -6.10
C MET A 203 -32.80 9.02 -7.53
N VAL A 204 -33.08 7.75 -7.83
CA VAL A 204 -33.53 7.35 -9.18
C VAL A 204 -34.85 8.01 -9.55
N GLU A 205 -35.79 8.13 -8.61
CA GLU A 205 -37.03 8.87 -8.82
C GLU A 205 -36.78 10.38 -9.03
N ALA A 206 -35.90 11.00 -8.22
CA ALA A 206 -35.50 12.39 -8.43
C ALA A 206 -34.85 12.59 -9.81
N ALA A 207 -34.04 11.64 -10.27
CA ALA A 207 -33.43 11.67 -11.60
C ALA A 207 -34.47 11.55 -12.71
N ARG A 208 -35.50 10.73 -12.53
CA ARG A 208 -36.61 10.60 -13.47
C ARG A 208 -37.43 11.90 -13.55
N LEU A 209 -37.70 12.54 -12.42
CA LEU A 209 -38.40 13.82 -12.36
C LEU A 209 -37.57 14.93 -13.03
N CYS A 210 -36.27 14.99 -12.74
CA CYS A 210 -35.33 15.92 -13.39
C CYS A 210 -35.28 15.71 -14.92
N ALA A 211 -35.27 14.45 -15.38
CA ALA A 211 -35.33 14.13 -16.81
C ALA A 211 -36.63 14.58 -17.49
N SER A 212 -37.76 14.51 -16.76
CA SER A 212 -39.07 14.91 -17.29
C SER A 212 -39.22 16.43 -17.42
N GLN A 213 -38.54 17.20 -16.56
CA GLN A 213 -38.59 18.66 -16.55
C GLN A 213 -37.19 19.24 -16.32
N PRO A 214 -36.33 19.26 -17.36
CA PRO A 214 -34.91 19.59 -17.22
C PRO A 214 -34.62 21.04 -16.83
N GLN A 215 -35.57 21.96 -17.04
CA GLN A 215 -35.42 23.39 -16.74
C GLN A 215 -35.91 23.76 -15.33
N ASP A 216 -36.54 22.81 -14.63
CA ASP A 216 -37.08 23.02 -13.28
C ASP A 216 -35.95 22.96 -12.24
N ARG A 217 -35.68 24.10 -11.58
CA ARG A 217 -34.60 24.23 -10.60
C ARG A 217 -34.86 23.39 -9.35
N ASP A 218 -36.11 23.27 -8.91
CA ASP A 218 -36.46 22.51 -7.71
C ASP A 218 -36.20 21.01 -7.91
N LYS A 219 -36.46 20.50 -9.12
CA LYS A 219 -36.19 19.10 -9.48
C LYS A 219 -34.72 18.80 -9.66
N GLN A 220 -33.98 19.73 -10.25
CA GLN A 220 -32.52 19.63 -10.27
C GLN A 220 -31.95 19.60 -8.85
N GLU A 221 -32.41 20.49 -7.98
CA GLU A 221 -31.92 20.55 -6.61
C GLU A 221 -32.34 19.33 -5.78
N ALA A 222 -33.55 18.80 -5.98
CA ALA A 222 -33.98 17.55 -5.38
C ALA A 222 -33.07 16.37 -5.77
N LEU A 223 -32.60 16.31 -7.01
CA LEU A 223 -31.63 15.29 -7.45
C LEU A 223 -30.26 15.49 -6.77
N ARG A 224 -29.79 16.73 -6.61
CA ARG A 224 -28.54 17.01 -5.88
C ARG A 224 -28.65 16.57 -4.42
N ARG A 225 -29.74 16.93 -3.74
CA ARG A 225 -30.00 16.53 -2.35
C ARG A 225 -30.08 15.01 -2.19
N ALA A 226 -30.71 14.30 -3.13
CA ALA A 226 -30.76 12.84 -3.08
C ALA A 226 -29.38 12.18 -3.30
N ALA A 227 -28.52 12.78 -4.12
CA ALA A 227 -27.13 12.33 -4.28
C ALA A 227 -26.28 12.61 -3.03
N GLU A 228 -26.48 13.76 -2.37
CA GLU A 228 -25.84 14.11 -1.09
C GLU A 228 -26.30 13.19 0.05
N GLU A 229 -27.58 12.82 0.10
CA GLU A 229 -28.10 11.84 1.06
C GLU A 229 -27.42 10.48 0.90
N LEU A 230 -27.27 10.00 -0.35
CA LEU A 230 -26.52 8.78 -0.65
C LEU A 230 -25.06 8.86 -0.21
N ARG A 231 -24.42 10.01 -0.42
CA ARG A 231 -23.07 10.27 0.03
C ARG A 231 -22.98 10.19 1.55
N PHE A 232 -23.89 10.83 2.28
CA PHE A 232 -23.92 10.81 3.74
C PHE A 232 -24.04 9.38 4.30
N ILE A 233 -24.99 8.58 3.78
CA ILE A 233 -25.17 7.18 4.20
C ILE A 233 -23.92 6.33 3.89
N THR A 234 -23.26 6.61 2.76
CA THR A 234 -22.02 5.92 2.38
C THR A 234 -20.86 6.28 3.30
N VAL A 235 -20.76 7.55 3.73
CA VAL A 235 -19.76 8.00 4.72
C VAL A 235 -20.00 7.34 6.08
N ASP A 236 -21.24 7.33 6.57
CA ASP A 236 -21.60 6.70 7.84
C ASP A 236 -21.25 5.21 7.85
N TYR A 237 -21.59 4.51 6.76
CA TYR A 237 -21.15 3.12 6.55
C TYR A 237 -19.62 2.98 6.57
N ALA A 238 -18.90 3.85 5.86
CA ALA A 238 -17.45 3.81 5.76
C ALA A 238 -16.77 4.06 7.12
N GLN A 239 -17.30 4.98 7.92
CA GLN A 239 -16.83 5.25 9.28
C GLN A 239 -17.08 4.05 10.18
N GLY A 240 -18.27 3.44 10.11
CA GLY A 240 -18.61 2.23 10.87
C GLY A 240 -17.78 1.00 10.51
N GLN A 241 -17.04 1.03 9.40
CA GLN A 241 -16.12 -0.02 8.96
C GLN A 241 -14.63 0.38 9.04
N ASP A 242 -14.31 1.53 9.66
CA ASP A 242 -12.95 2.10 9.75
C ASP A 242 -12.22 2.19 8.38
N ILE A 243 -12.98 2.45 7.32
CA ILE A 243 -12.43 2.59 5.97
C ILE A 243 -11.55 3.84 5.88
N VAL A 244 -11.98 4.95 6.49
CA VAL A 244 -11.25 6.23 6.45
C VAL A 244 -9.89 6.12 7.14
N GLY A 245 -9.83 5.53 8.35
CA GLY A 245 -8.58 5.30 9.06
C GLY A 245 -7.66 4.37 8.27
N THR A 246 -8.21 3.34 7.65
CA THR A 246 -7.46 2.42 6.78
C THR A 246 -6.92 3.11 5.52
N GLN A 247 -7.66 4.03 4.89
CA GLN A 247 -7.18 4.81 3.74
C GLN A 247 -6.06 5.78 4.14
N LEU A 248 -6.17 6.44 5.29
CA LEU A 248 -5.16 7.38 5.79
C LEU A 248 -3.86 6.66 6.19
N ALA A 249 -3.98 5.47 6.80
CA ALA A 249 -2.82 4.61 7.08
C ALA A 249 -2.09 4.22 5.78
N ARG A 250 -2.81 3.88 4.72
CA ARG A 250 -2.21 3.61 3.40
C ARG A 250 -1.56 4.85 2.80
N LEU A 251 -2.22 6.00 2.86
CA LEU A 251 -1.64 7.25 2.38
C LEU A 251 -0.31 7.53 3.08
N SER A 252 -0.26 7.33 4.39
CA SER A 252 0.96 7.52 5.19
C SER A 252 2.09 6.59 4.76
N GLU A 253 1.78 5.32 4.43
CA GLU A 253 2.78 4.37 3.94
C GLU A 253 3.21 4.68 2.50
N SER A 254 2.27 4.98 1.60
CA SER A 254 2.57 5.40 0.23
C SER A 254 3.43 6.66 0.20
N ALA A 255 3.16 7.65 1.07
CA ALA A 255 3.96 8.86 1.19
C ALA A 255 5.39 8.54 1.65
N ARG A 256 5.56 7.67 2.66
CA ARG A 256 6.89 7.23 3.13
C ARG A 256 7.67 6.50 2.04
N GLN A 257 7.01 5.61 1.30
CA GLN A 257 7.62 4.89 0.20
C GLN A 257 7.99 5.82 -0.96
N ALA A 258 7.15 6.79 -1.29
CA ALA A 258 7.46 7.82 -2.29
C ALA A 258 8.65 8.69 -1.87
N ALA A 259 8.74 9.09 -0.60
CA ALA A 259 9.91 9.83 -0.07
C ALA A 259 11.19 9.00 -0.20
N SER A 260 11.16 7.74 0.22
CA SER A 260 12.33 6.86 0.17
C SER A 260 12.79 6.59 -1.27
N SER A 261 11.86 6.34 -2.19
CA SER A 261 12.18 6.11 -3.61
C SER A 261 12.65 7.39 -4.31
N ALA A 262 12.16 8.58 -3.91
CA ALA A 262 12.71 9.85 -4.37
C ALA A 262 14.17 10.03 -3.95
N THR A 263 14.52 9.74 -2.69
CA THR A 263 15.92 9.80 -2.23
C THR A 263 16.82 8.88 -3.05
N GLN A 264 16.37 7.63 -3.32
CA GLN A 264 17.11 6.69 -4.15
C GLN A 264 17.28 7.16 -5.60
N LEU A 265 16.24 7.78 -6.17
CA LEU A 265 16.29 8.37 -7.50
C LEU A 265 17.29 9.52 -7.56
N ILE A 266 17.27 10.44 -6.57
CA ILE A 266 18.20 11.57 -6.51
C ILE A 266 19.64 11.07 -6.43
N THR A 267 19.95 10.09 -5.57
CA THR A 267 21.29 9.50 -5.49
C THR A 267 21.72 8.86 -6.81
N SER A 268 20.80 8.14 -7.48
CA SER A 268 21.08 7.49 -8.76
C SER A 268 21.25 8.51 -9.89
N ALA A 269 20.48 9.59 -9.88
CA ALA A 269 20.59 10.71 -10.81
C ALA A 269 21.94 11.42 -10.67
N GLN A 270 22.34 11.74 -9.43
CA GLN A 270 23.66 12.33 -9.14
C GLN A 270 24.80 11.44 -9.64
N ASN A 271 24.72 10.12 -9.45
CA ASN A 271 25.72 9.20 -9.98
C ASN A 271 25.72 9.17 -11.52
N ALA A 272 24.55 9.03 -12.15
CA ALA A 272 24.42 9.00 -13.60
C ALA A 272 24.89 10.30 -14.28
N THR A 273 24.73 11.46 -13.61
CA THR A 273 25.22 12.75 -14.14
C THR A 273 26.72 12.80 -14.32
N GLN A 274 27.51 12.01 -13.57
CA GLN A 274 28.97 11.95 -13.73
C GLN A 274 29.40 11.34 -15.07
N TYR A 275 28.52 10.54 -15.68
CA TYR A 275 28.77 9.82 -16.92
C TYR A 275 27.91 10.35 -18.09
N ASN A 276 27.23 11.48 -17.89
CA ASN A 276 26.36 12.09 -18.90
C ASN A 276 27.17 12.95 -19.87
N THR A 277 26.96 12.76 -21.17
CA THR A 277 27.62 13.52 -22.24
C THR A 277 26.95 14.85 -22.54
N ASN A 278 25.68 15.02 -22.17
CA ASN A 278 24.88 16.21 -22.46
C ASN A 278 24.68 17.08 -21.21
N LYS A 279 25.44 18.18 -21.13
CA LYS A 279 25.40 19.15 -20.03
C LYS A 279 24.02 19.77 -19.79
N TYR A 280 23.26 20.05 -20.84
CA TYR A 280 21.92 20.64 -20.70
C TYR A 280 20.95 19.68 -19.98
N SER A 281 20.95 18.41 -20.40
CA SER A 281 20.14 17.37 -19.76
C SER A 281 20.59 17.09 -18.33
N GLN A 282 21.90 17.22 -18.07
CA GLN A 282 22.50 17.07 -16.75
C GLN A 282 22.04 18.17 -15.79
N GLU A 283 22.16 19.44 -16.18
CA GLU A 283 21.74 20.59 -15.38
C GLU A 283 20.24 20.56 -15.10
N THR A 284 19.44 20.19 -16.11
CA THR A 284 17.99 20.04 -15.95
C THR A 284 17.66 18.98 -14.91
N LEU A 285 18.26 17.79 -14.99
CA LEU A 285 18.00 16.71 -14.03
C LEU A 285 18.43 17.10 -12.61
N LEU A 286 19.59 17.75 -12.46
CA LEU A 286 20.06 18.18 -11.14
C LEU A 286 19.15 19.24 -10.53
N SER A 287 18.71 20.23 -11.31
CA SER A 287 17.77 21.26 -10.85
C SER A 287 16.43 20.67 -10.40
N GLU A 288 15.86 19.76 -11.17
CA GLU A 288 14.61 19.08 -10.77
C GLU A 288 14.81 18.20 -9.52
N CYS A 289 15.97 17.54 -9.40
CA CYS A 289 16.31 16.78 -8.19
C CYS A 289 16.43 17.67 -6.94
N GLU A 290 16.95 18.90 -7.06
CA GLU A 290 17.02 19.87 -5.96
C GLU A 290 15.61 20.26 -5.48
N VAL A 291 14.72 20.62 -6.41
CA VAL A 291 13.32 20.95 -6.09
C VAL A 291 12.62 19.78 -5.39
N LEU A 292 12.81 18.55 -5.86
CA LEU A 292 12.25 17.36 -5.21
C LEU A 292 12.86 17.12 -3.82
N ASN A 293 14.15 17.35 -3.65
CA ASN A 293 14.86 17.14 -2.39
C ASN A 293 14.34 18.06 -1.27
N GLU A 294 13.92 19.29 -1.60
CA GLU A 294 13.29 20.21 -0.64
C GLU A 294 11.94 19.70 -0.10
N GLN A 295 11.21 18.91 -0.90
CA GLN A 295 9.87 18.42 -0.51
C GLN A 295 9.91 17.10 0.28
N ILE A 296 10.99 16.32 0.17
CA ILE A 296 11.12 15.00 0.85
C ILE A 296 10.96 15.12 2.38
N PRO A 297 11.65 16.03 3.09
CA PRO A 297 11.55 16.13 4.55
C PRO A 297 10.13 16.47 5.02
N ARG A 298 9.47 17.40 4.31
CA ARG A 298 8.10 17.82 4.61
C ARG A 298 7.12 16.64 4.49
N MET A 299 7.18 15.90 3.39
CA MET A 299 6.30 14.74 3.19
C MET A 299 6.57 13.63 4.22
N ALA A 300 7.85 13.33 4.50
CA ALA A 300 8.21 12.32 5.48
C ALA A 300 7.78 12.70 6.90
N GLN A 301 7.83 13.99 7.26
CA GLN A 301 7.34 14.50 8.54
C GLN A 301 5.81 14.39 8.63
N ALA A 302 5.08 14.87 7.64
CA ALA A 302 3.62 14.81 7.62
C ALA A 302 3.11 13.35 7.74
N ALA A 303 3.75 12.41 7.04
CA ALA A 303 3.42 10.98 7.12
C ALA A 303 3.67 10.38 8.52
N ARG A 304 4.74 10.82 9.20
CA ARG A 304 5.02 10.39 10.59
C ARG A 304 4.00 10.98 11.57
N THR A 305 3.65 12.26 11.42
CA THR A 305 2.69 12.93 12.29
C THR A 305 1.30 12.31 12.17
N ALA A 306 0.81 12.10 10.95
CA ALA A 306 -0.48 11.45 10.69
C ALA A 306 -0.52 10.00 11.21
N GLN A 307 0.59 9.26 11.09
CA GLN A 307 0.68 7.91 11.66
C GLN A 307 0.66 7.93 13.20
N ALA A 308 1.30 8.91 13.84
CA ALA A 308 1.33 9.04 15.30
C ALA A 308 -0.01 9.53 15.86
N ARG A 309 -0.76 10.32 15.08
CA ARG A 309 -2.03 10.94 15.47
C ARG A 309 -3.12 10.68 14.41
N PRO A 310 -3.57 9.42 14.23
CA PRO A 310 -4.52 9.07 13.17
C PRO A 310 -5.92 9.66 13.38
N ALA A 311 -6.27 9.98 14.63
CA ALA A 311 -7.54 10.62 14.99
C ALA A 311 -7.52 12.15 14.84
N ASP A 312 -6.35 12.76 14.56
CA ASP A 312 -6.21 14.21 14.42
C ASP A 312 -6.51 14.62 12.97
N PRO A 313 -7.64 15.31 12.71
CA PRO A 313 -8.02 15.68 11.36
C PRO A 313 -7.05 16.71 10.74
N ALA A 314 -6.37 17.53 11.55
CA ALA A 314 -5.38 18.48 11.05
C ALA A 314 -4.12 17.77 10.54
N ALA A 315 -3.62 16.78 11.28
CA ALA A 315 -2.48 15.96 10.85
C ALA A 315 -2.77 15.18 9.55
N ASN A 316 -4.00 14.69 9.39
CA ASN A 316 -4.44 13.98 8.20
C ASN A 316 -4.56 14.89 6.97
N LEU A 317 -5.06 16.12 7.14
CA LEU A 317 -5.11 17.11 6.05
C LEU A 317 -3.72 17.63 5.67
N ASP A 318 -2.82 17.82 6.63
CA ASP A 318 -1.43 18.18 6.34
C ASP A 318 -0.74 17.10 5.52
N LEU A 319 -0.95 15.82 5.83
CA LEU A 319 -0.44 14.70 5.02
C LEU A 319 -0.99 14.73 3.58
N ILE A 320 -2.29 14.96 3.39
CA ILE A 320 -2.89 15.07 2.05
C ILE A 320 -2.24 16.22 1.29
N THR A 321 -2.14 17.40 1.91
CA THR A 321 -1.58 18.61 1.29
C THR A 321 -0.10 18.45 0.95
N ALA A 322 0.69 17.89 1.87
CA ALA A 322 2.11 17.61 1.65
C ALA A 322 2.30 16.60 0.51
N SER A 323 1.44 15.59 0.41
CA SER A 323 1.48 14.59 -0.66
C SER A 323 1.13 15.22 -2.02
N GLU A 324 0.09 16.06 -2.10
CA GLU A 324 -0.27 16.79 -3.32
C GLU A 324 0.87 17.72 -3.78
N THR A 325 1.49 18.44 -2.85
CA THR A 325 2.62 19.35 -3.12
C THR A 325 3.84 18.58 -3.64
N PHE A 326 4.13 17.41 -3.07
CA PHE A 326 5.24 16.55 -3.48
C PHE A 326 5.04 15.93 -4.88
N LEU A 327 3.80 15.60 -5.24
CA LEU A 327 3.48 14.95 -6.51
C LEU A 327 3.70 15.83 -7.75
N GLN A 328 3.67 17.16 -7.61
CA GLN A 328 3.94 18.10 -8.70
C GLN A 328 5.38 17.97 -9.24
N PRO A 329 6.45 18.24 -8.45
CA PRO A 329 7.83 18.13 -8.93
C PRO A 329 8.23 16.68 -9.26
N SER A 330 7.57 15.69 -8.66
CA SER A 330 7.81 14.28 -8.96
C SER A 330 7.65 13.93 -10.44
N GLY A 331 6.69 14.55 -11.14
CA GLY A 331 6.47 14.34 -12.57
C GLY A 331 7.62 14.86 -13.43
N HIS A 332 8.15 16.05 -13.11
CA HIS A 332 9.23 16.69 -13.84
C HIS A 332 10.54 15.92 -13.68
N VAL A 333 10.89 15.49 -12.47
CA VAL A 333 12.09 14.67 -12.22
C VAL A 333 12.03 13.35 -13.00
N VAL A 334 10.88 12.67 -13.03
CA VAL A 334 10.72 11.42 -13.80
C VAL A 334 10.94 11.65 -15.28
N GLN A 335 10.42 12.76 -15.82
CA GLN A 335 10.61 13.12 -17.22
C GLN A 335 12.08 13.45 -17.53
N ALA A 336 12.73 14.25 -16.68
CA ALA A 336 14.14 14.61 -16.82
C ALA A 336 15.04 13.37 -16.72
N ALA A 337 14.80 12.48 -15.76
CA ALA A 337 15.57 11.25 -15.58
C ALA A 337 15.48 10.34 -16.80
N ARG A 338 14.29 10.17 -17.39
CA ARG A 338 14.09 9.41 -18.64
C ARG A 338 14.79 10.07 -19.84
N GLY A 339 14.78 11.39 -19.90
CA GLY A 339 15.47 12.16 -20.95
C GLY A 339 17.00 12.05 -20.91
N VAL A 340 17.57 11.79 -19.72
CA VAL A 340 19.01 11.63 -19.51
C VAL A 340 19.50 10.21 -19.87
N LEU A 341 18.66 9.17 -19.77
CA LEU A 341 19.09 7.78 -20.01
C LEU A 341 19.85 7.55 -21.33
N PRO A 342 19.48 8.14 -22.49
CA PRO A 342 20.18 7.91 -23.75
C PRO A 342 21.57 8.57 -23.82
N THR A 343 21.87 9.55 -22.94
CA THR A 343 23.10 10.34 -22.99
C THR A 343 24.12 9.93 -21.92
N VAL A 344 23.79 8.94 -21.09
CA VAL A 344 24.67 8.34 -20.07
C VAL A 344 25.52 7.23 -20.70
N ASN A 345 26.84 7.38 -20.66
CA ASN A 345 27.76 6.42 -21.27
C ASN A 345 27.94 5.14 -20.44
N ASP A 346 27.84 5.24 -19.11
CA ASP A 346 27.99 4.07 -18.23
C ASP A 346 26.70 3.27 -18.17
N VAL A 347 26.77 2.03 -18.66
CA VAL A 347 25.61 1.12 -18.76
C VAL A 347 25.04 0.78 -17.38
N THR A 348 25.89 0.69 -16.35
CA THR A 348 25.47 0.33 -14.99
C THR A 348 24.71 1.49 -14.34
N ALA A 349 25.24 2.71 -14.41
CA ALA A 349 24.61 3.92 -13.92
C ALA A 349 23.31 4.22 -14.67
N ALA A 350 23.28 4.04 -15.99
CA ALA A 350 22.07 4.17 -16.80
C ALA A 350 20.99 3.17 -16.36
N LYS A 351 21.36 1.90 -16.16
CA LYS A 351 20.43 0.88 -15.67
C LYS A 351 19.90 1.22 -14.27
N GLN A 352 20.78 1.58 -13.34
CA GLN A 352 20.39 1.95 -11.98
C GLN A 352 19.45 3.16 -11.95
N LEU A 353 19.70 4.18 -12.77
CA LEU A 353 18.81 5.32 -12.94
C LEU A 353 17.46 4.89 -13.51
N ALA A 354 17.43 4.00 -14.50
CA ALA A 354 16.19 3.50 -15.09
C ALA A 354 15.35 2.73 -14.06
N ASP A 355 15.97 1.82 -13.30
CA ASP A 355 15.31 0.99 -12.28
C ASP A 355 14.72 1.87 -11.16
N THR A 356 15.49 2.82 -10.64
CA THR A 356 15.02 3.76 -9.60
C THR A 356 13.96 4.73 -10.12
N THR A 357 14.05 5.17 -11.38
CA THR A 357 13.01 5.99 -12.02
C THR A 357 11.70 5.21 -12.15
N HIS A 358 11.76 3.93 -12.52
CA HIS A 358 10.58 3.07 -12.60
C HIS A 358 9.93 2.85 -11.22
N GLN A 359 10.75 2.56 -10.20
CA GLN A 359 10.27 2.38 -8.83
C GLN A 359 9.62 3.66 -8.28
N PHE A 360 10.23 4.82 -8.50
CA PHE A 360 9.66 6.11 -8.09
C PHE A 360 8.37 6.44 -8.84
N THR A 361 8.31 6.16 -10.15
CA THR A 361 7.09 6.33 -10.96
C THR A 361 5.93 5.52 -10.38
N THR A 362 6.19 4.26 -10.03
CA THR A 362 5.19 3.35 -9.44
C THR A 362 4.73 3.88 -8.08
N SER A 363 5.67 4.26 -7.21
CA SER A 363 5.36 4.81 -5.88
C SER A 363 4.56 6.12 -5.96
N CYS A 364 4.82 6.97 -6.96
CA CYS A 364 4.04 8.19 -7.21
C CYS A 364 2.63 7.88 -7.73
N ALA A 365 2.45 6.83 -8.54
CA ALA A 365 1.13 6.41 -9.00
C ALA A 365 0.27 5.90 -7.84
N ASP A 366 0.86 5.08 -6.97
CA ASP A 366 0.22 4.59 -5.75
C ASP A 366 -0.13 5.75 -4.81
N LEU A 367 0.79 6.71 -4.61
CA LEU A 367 0.56 7.91 -3.81
C LEU A 367 -0.59 8.75 -4.36
N ARG A 368 -0.63 9.04 -5.68
CA ARG A 368 -1.76 9.76 -6.29
C ARG A 368 -3.09 9.07 -6.02
N SER A 369 -3.10 7.75 -6.16
CA SER A 369 -4.29 6.94 -5.90
C SER A 369 -4.73 7.02 -4.44
N ALA A 370 -3.78 6.94 -3.49
CA ALA A 370 -4.05 7.05 -2.07
C ALA A 370 -4.51 8.47 -1.67
N VAL A 371 -3.93 9.52 -2.24
CA VAL A 371 -4.33 10.92 -2.03
C VAL A 371 -5.76 11.13 -2.50
N SER A 372 -6.11 10.67 -3.70
CA SER A 372 -7.47 10.77 -4.24
C SER A 372 -8.49 10.12 -3.30
N ARG A 373 -8.19 8.91 -2.80
CA ARG A 373 -9.06 8.19 -1.85
C ARG A 373 -9.22 8.90 -0.52
N ALA A 374 -8.10 9.31 0.07
CA ALA A 374 -8.08 10.00 1.36
C ALA A 374 -8.85 11.33 1.26
N ARG A 375 -8.65 12.09 0.18
CA ARG A 375 -9.33 13.37 -0.04
C ARG A 375 -10.85 13.22 -0.14
N VAL A 376 -11.33 12.26 -0.93
CA VAL A 376 -12.78 11.99 -1.06
C VAL A 376 -13.39 11.57 0.29
N SER A 377 -12.64 10.79 1.08
CA SER A 377 -13.09 10.31 2.40
C SER A 377 -13.06 11.41 3.47
N CYS A 378 -12.13 12.37 3.38
CA CYS A 378 -11.98 13.48 4.31
C CYS A 378 -12.79 14.73 3.92
N LYS A 379 -13.47 14.72 2.77
CA LYS A 379 -14.29 15.85 2.31
C LYS A 379 -15.51 16.03 3.22
N GLY A 380 -15.41 16.92 4.20
CA GLY A 380 -16.41 17.18 5.24
C GLY A 380 -15.83 17.42 6.64
N VAL A 381 -14.65 16.86 6.94
CA VAL A 381 -13.90 17.09 8.20
C VAL A 381 -12.97 18.31 8.13
N GLU A 382 -12.93 19.01 7.00
CA GLU A 382 -12.10 20.20 6.79
C GLU A 382 -12.48 21.34 7.76
N LEU A 383 -13.78 21.51 8.06
CA LEU A 383 -14.25 22.49 9.03
C LEU A 383 -13.89 22.09 10.47
N ASP A 384 -13.97 20.80 10.80
CA ASP A 384 -13.57 20.28 12.10
C ASP A 384 -12.05 20.42 12.30
N ALA A 385 -11.26 20.15 11.26
CA ALA A 385 -9.81 20.37 11.28
C ALA A 385 -9.46 21.85 11.42
N ALA A 386 -10.13 22.73 10.68
CA ALA A 386 -9.94 24.17 10.81
C ALA A 386 -10.29 24.66 12.23
N ALA A 387 -11.36 24.13 12.83
CA ALA A 387 -11.75 24.43 14.20
C ALA A 387 -10.69 23.96 15.21
N GLU A 388 -10.12 22.76 15.06
CA GLU A 388 -9.03 22.28 15.93
C GLU A 388 -7.74 23.07 15.76
N ILE A 389 -7.38 23.47 14.53
CA ILE A 389 -6.23 24.36 14.30
C ILE A 389 -6.43 25.70 15.01
N ILE A 390 -7.63 26.29 14.91
CA ILE A 390 -7.94 27.55 15.60
C ILE A 390 -7.84 27.39 17.12
N LYS A 391 -8.34 26.28 17.69
CA LYS A 391 -8.20 26.01 19.13
C LYS A 391 -6.76 25.83 19.56
N SER A 392 -5.95 25.12 18.76
CA SER A 392 -4.51 24.96 19.02
C SER A 392 -3.79 26.30 19.00
N LEU A 393 -4.06 27.14 18.00
CA LEU A 393 -3.50 28.48 17.89
C LEU A 393 -3.95 29.40 19.03
N GLN A 394 -5.21 29.27 19.48
CA GLN A 394 -5.69 29.99 20.66
C GLN A 394 -4.92 29.59 21.92
N ALA A 395 -4.71 28.28 22.14
CA ALA A 395 -3.93 27.80 23.27
C ALA A 395 -2.47 28.28 23.21
N GLU A 396 -1.82 28.21 22.05
CA GLU A 396 -0.47 28.75 21.86
C GLU A 396 -0.43 30.26 22.09
N LEU A 397 -1.45 31.00 21.65
CA LEU A 397 -1.54 32.44 21.86
C LEU A 397 -1.73 32.78 23.35
N ASP A 398 -2.55 32.01 24.07
CA ASP A 398 -2.76 32.17 25.50
C ASP A 398 -1.46 31.88 26.28
N GLU A 399 -0.69 30.85 25.88
CA GLU A 399 0.63 30.55 26.43
C GLU A 399 1.63 31.69 26.17
N VAL A 400 1.64 32.24 24.95
CA VAL A 400 2.50 33.38 24.58
C VAL A 400 2.07 34.64 25.34
N GLU A 401 0.77 34.89 25.52
CA GLU A 401 0.27 36.03 26.29
C GLU A 401 0.67 35.91 27.76
N GLN A 402 0.59 34.71 28.34
CA GLN A 402 1.05 34.46 29.70
C GLN A 402 2.56 34.66 29.83
N ALA A 403 3.36 34.10 28.92
CA ALA A 403 4.81 34.33 28.88
C ALA A 403 5.18 35.82 28.69
N ALA A 404 4.37 36.57 27.95
CA ALA A 404 4.50 38.02 27.81
C ALA A 404 4.23 38.76 29.12
N ARG A 405 3.19 38.37 29.86
CA ARG A 405 2.88 38.93 31.19
C ARG A 405 3.97 38.63 32.20
N ASP A 406 4.57 37.44 32.11
CA ASP A 406 5.64 36.99 32.99
C ASP A 406 7.04 37.50 32.57
N LEU A 407 7.13 38.25 31.47
CA LEU A 407 8.38 38.78 30.87
C LEU A 407 9.37 37.68 30.45
N GLU A 408 8.88 36.50 30.11
CA GLU A 408 9.69 35.33 29.74
C GLU A 408 9.78 35.07 28.22
N LEU A 409 9.31 36.01 27.39
CA LEU A 409 9.37 35.90 25.94
C LEU A 409 10.82 35.73 25.46
N ARG A 410 11.06 34.67 24.69
CA ARG A 410 12.33 34.42 24.01
C ARG A 410 12.13 34.48 22.50
N PRO A 411 13.03 35.12 21.75
CA PRO A 411 12.97 35.10 20.30
C PRO A 411 13.16 33.66 19.79
N LEU A 412 12.53 33.36 18.65
CA LEU A 412 12.76 32.10 17.96
C LEU A 412 14.22 32.00 17.49
N PRO A 413 14.78 30.78 17.40
CA PRO A 413 16.13 30.59 16.88
C PRO A 413 16.27 31.21 15.48
N GLY A 414 17.11 32.24 15.34
CA GLY A 414 17.38 32.91 14.06
C GLY A 414 16.60 34.21 13.80
N GLN A 415 15.73 34.65 14.71
CA GLN A 415 15.16 35.99 14.68
C GLN A 415 15.98 36.91 15.60
N THR A 416 16.55 37.98 15.05
CA THR A 416 17.28 39.02 15.78
C THR A 416 16.38 40.17 16.18
#